data_AF-A0A7J5VEV3-F1
#
_entry.id   AF-A0A7J5VEV3-F1
#
_cell.length_a   1.000
_cell.length_b   1.000
_cell.length_c   1.000
_cell.angle_alpha   90.00
_cell.angle_beta   90.00
_cell.angle_gamma   90.00
#
_symmetry.space_group_name_H-M   'P 1'
#
loop_
_entity.id
_entity.type
_entity.pdbx_description
1 polymer ?
#
loop_
_entity_poly.entity_id
_entity_poly.type
_entity_poly.pdbx_seq_one_letter_code
_entity_poly.pdbx_strand_id
1 'polypeptide(L)' 'MTRYERALLLGLAEEIILQLRNRLTEIENLHPRESVLGIATFQERLRNIEDLLDCVKKDRESCG' A
#
# COMPACT_ATOMS: atom_id res chain seq x y z
N MET A 1 1.17 8.44 21.28
CA MET A 1 1.68 8.82 19.95
C MET A 1 1.25 10.25 19.66
N THR A 2 2.18 11.13 19.34
CA THR A 2 1.89 12.54 19.03
C THR A 2 1.25 12.68 17.64
N ARG A 3 0.62 13.83 17.38
CA ARG A 3 0.08 14.16 16.06
C ARG A 3 1.16 14.10 14.97
N TYR A 4 2.38 14.53 15.28
CA TYR A 4 3.50 14.54 14.34
C TYR A 4 4.05 13.15 14.07
N GLU A 5 4.20 12.31 15.10
CA GLU A 5 4.58 10.90 14.93
C GLU A 5 3.56 10.18 14.04
N ARG A 6 2.26 10.40 14.25
CA ARG A 6 1.21 9.76 13.44
C ARG A 6 1.24 10.24 11.99
N ALA A 7 1.41 11.55 11.78
CA ALA A 7 1.55 12.12 10.43
C ALA A 7 2.78 11.57 9.69
N LEU A 8 3.90 11.41 10.39
CA LEU A 8 5.10 10.79 9.84
C LEU A 8 4.86 9.34 9.44
N LEU A 9 4.26 8.52 10.31
CA LEU A 9 3.95 7.12 9.96
C LEU A 9 2.98 7.00 8.79
N LEU A 10 1.97 7.88 8.71
CA LEU A 10 1.06 7.93 7.57
C LEU A 10 1.80 8.27 6.26
N GLY A 11 2.65 9.30 6.27
CA GLY A 11 3.44 9.67 5.10
C GLY A 11 4.41 8.56 4.66
N LEU A 12 5.04 7.86 5.61
CA LEU A 12 5.89 6.71 5.32
C LEU A 12 5.10 5.55 4.71
N ALA A 13 3.90 5.27 5.24
CA ALA A 13 3.04 4.22 4.69
C ALA A 13 2.60 4.54 3.25
N GLU A 14 2.24 5.79 2.97
CA GLU A 14 1.88 6.26 1.63
C GLU A 14 3.04 6.10 0.63
N GLU A 15 4.26 6.49 1.03
CA GLU A 15 5.46 6.35 0.20
C GLU A 15 5.79 4.87 -0.08
N ILE A 16 5.69 4.00 0.92
CA ILE A 16 5.90 2.55 0.74
C ILE A 16 4.88 1.97 -0.25
N ILE A 17 3.60 2.32 -0.13
CA ILE A 17 2.55 1.86 -1.06
C ILE A 17 2.85 2.34 -2.48
N LEU A 18 3.27 3.58 -2.66
CA LEU A 18 3.66 4.11 -3.97
C LEU A 18 4.80 3.29 -4.59
N GLN A 19 5.83 2.98 -3.81
CA GLN A 19 6.95 2.15 -4.27
C GLN A 19 6.52 0.72 -4.62
N LEU A 20 5.60 0.12 -3.87
CA LEU A 20 5.06 -1.21 -4.16
C LEU A 20 4.23 -1.22 -5.45
N ARG A 21 3.43 -0.19 -5.71
CA ARG A 21 2.68 -0.02 -6.97
C ARG A 21 3.61 0.08 -8.19
N ASN A 22 4.69 0.85 -8.06
CA ASN A 22 5.69 0.97 -9.12
C ASN A 22 6.35 -0.39 -9.41
N ARG A 23 6.77 -1.12 -8.37
CA ARG A 23 7.33 -2.47 -8.52
C ARG A 23 6.36 -3.45 -9.15
N LEU A 24 5.08 -3.41 -8.78
CA LEU A 24 4.06 -4.26 -9.40
C LEU A 24 3.95 -3.98 -10.90
N THR A 25 3.88 -2.70 -11.27
CA THR A 25 3.84 -2.26 -12.68
C THR A 25 5.08 -2.72 -13.45
N GLU A 26 6.27 -2.62 -12.86
CA GLU A 26 7.51 -3.12 -13.46
C GLU A 26 7.46 -4.63 -13.69
N ILE A 27 7.00 -5.41 -12.71
CA ILE A 27 6.90 -6.88 -12.80
C ILE A 27 5.89 -7.29 -13.88
N GLU A 28 4.72 -6.63 -13.92
CA GLU A 28 3.67 -6.87 -14.91
C GLU A 28 4.16 -6.61 -16.34
N ASN A 29 4.97 -5.58 -16.54
CA ASN A 29 5.56 -5.25 -17.83
C ASN A 29 6.67 -6.22 -18.28
N LEU A 30 7.39 -6.84 -17.33
CA LEU A 30 8.55 -7.69 -17.62
C LEU A 30 8.20 -9.19 -17.79
N HIS A 31 7.17 -9.71 -17.10
CA HIS A 31 6.91 -11.16 -17.03
C HIS A 31 5.43 -11.55 -17.27
N PRO A 32 4.93 -11.49 -18.52
CA PRO A 32 3.50 -11.64 -18.78
C PRO A 32 2.89 -13.04 -18.56
N ARG A 33 3.68 -14.11 -18.34
CA ARG A 33 3.12 -15.49 -18.25
C ARG A 33 3.70 -16.39 -17.17
N GLU A 34 4.97 -16.28 -16.82
CA GLU A 34 5.60 -17.21 -15.86
C GLU A 34 5.30 -16.87 -14.39
N SER A 35 4.82 -15.65 -14.12
CA SER A 35 4.64 -15.13 -12.75
C SER A 35 3.19 -14.79 -12.38
N VAL A 36 2.18 -15.27 -13.12
CA VAL A 36 0.76 -14.88 -12.92
C VAL A 36 0.29 -15.06 -11.47
N LEU A 37 0.60 -16.21 -10.85
CA LEU A 37 0.24 -16.46 -9.46
C LEU A 37 0.98 -15.54 -8.48
N GLY A 38 2.26 -15.25 -8.76
CA GLY A 38 3.07 -14.35 -7.94
C GLY A 38 2.58 -12.90 -8.02
N ILE A 39 2.21 -12.44 -9.22
CA ILE A 39 1.63 -11.12 -9.47
C ILE A 39 0.28 -11.00 -8.76
N ALA A 40 -0.61 -11.98 -8.91
CA ALA A 40 -1.91 -11.99 -8.23
C ALA A 40 -1.76 -11.96 -6.69
N THR A 41 -0.82 -12.75 -6.16
CA THR A 41 -0.51 -12.75 -4.72
C THR A 41 0.04 -11.40 -4.24
N PHE A 42 0.88 -10.75 -5.04
CA PHE A 42 1.41 -9.42 -4.74
C PHE A 42 0.30 -8.37 -4.74
N GLN A 43 -0.56 -8.38 -5.77
CA GLN A 43 -1.72 -7.48 -5.90
C GLN A 43 -2.67 -7.60 -4.71
N GLU A 44 -3.01 -8.82 -4.30
CA GLU A 44 -3.87 -9.06 -3.14
C GLU A 44 -3.27 -8.47 -1.86
N ARG A 45 -1.98 -8.73 -1.61
CA ARG A 45 -1.29 -8.21 -0.42
C ARG A 45 -1.18 -6.68 -0.43
N LEU A 46 -0.92 -6.08 -1.60
CA LEU A 46 -0.87 -4.63 -1.75
C LEU A 46 -2.23 -4.02 -1.45
N ARG A 47 -3.32 -4.59 -1.98
CA ARG A 47 -4.69 -4.14 -1.68
C ARG A 47 -5.01 -4.21 -0.20
N ASN A 48 -4.63 -5.29 0.49
CA ASN A 48 -4.83 -5.40 1.94
C ASN A 48 -4.12 -4.29 2.72
N ILE A 49 -2.92 -3.87 2.30
CA ILE A 49 -2.18 -2.77 2.93
C ILE A 49 -2.86 -1.43 2.67
N GLU A 50 -3.35 -1.22 1.45
CA GLU A 50 -4.11 -0.02 1.08
C GLU A 50 -5.40 0.10 1.89
N ASP A 51 -6.15 -0.99 2.05
CA ASP A 51 -7.37 -1.04 2.85
C ASP A 51 -7.08 -0.71 4.33
N LEU A 52 -5.97 -1.21 4.87
CA LEU A 52 -5.53 -0.89 6.23
C LEU A 52 -5.16 0.59 6.37
N LEU A 53 -4.46 1.17 5.40
CA LEU A 53 -4.13 2.60 5.41
C LEU A 53 -5.41 3.45 5.38
N ASP A 54 -6.38 3.08 4.56
CA ASP A 54 -7.67 3.76 4.48
C ASP A 54 -8.46 3.66 5.77
N CYS A 55 -8.44 2.51 6.45
CA CYS A 55 -9.02 2.38 7.79
C CYS A 55 -8.37 3.35 8.78
N VAL A 56 -7.03 3.42 8.81
CA VAL A 56 -6.29 4.32 9.72
C VAL A 56 -6.54 5.80 9.42
N LYS A 57 -6.76 6.14 8.14
CA LYS A 57 -7.16 7.49 7.69
C LYS A 57 -8.59 7.82 8.11
N LYS A 58 -9.54 6.91 7.94
CA LYS A 58 -10.96 7.11 8.32
C LYS A 58 -11.17 7.17 9.84
N ASP A 59 -10.40 6.42 10.61
CA ASP A 59 -10.39 6.53 12.08
C ASP A 59 -10.03 7.95 12.56
N ARG A 60 -9.27 8.70 11.76
CA ARG A 60 -9.00 10.12 12.02
C ARG A 60 -10.22 11.00 11.79
N GLU A 61 -11.05 10.69 10.79
CA GLU A 61 -12.26 11.45 10.46
C GLU A 61 -13.37 11.23 11.49
N SER A 62 -13.47 10.02 12.05
CA SER A 62 -14.44 9.67 13.09
C SER A 62 -14.15 10.25 14.48
N CYS A 63 -12.91 10.74 14.71
CA CYS A 63 -12.46 11.33 15.97
C CYS A 63 -12.16 12.85 15.86
N GLY A 64 -12.65 13.50 14.80
CA GLY A 64 -12.44 14.93 14.51
C GLY A 64 -13.62 15.80 14.91
#